data_AF-A0A445ESB0-F1
#
_entry.id   AF-A0A445ESB0-F1
#
_cell.length_a   1.000
_cell.length_b   1.000
_cell.length_c   1.000
_cell.angle_alpha   90.00
_cell.angle_beta   90.00
_cell.angle_gamma   90.00
#
_symmetry.space_group_name_H-M   'P 1'
#
loop_
_entity.id
_entity.type
_entity.pdbx_description
1 polymer ?
#
loop_
_entity_poly.entity_id
_entity_poly.type
_entity_poly.pdbx_seq_one_letter_code
_entity_poly.pdbx_strand_id
1 'polypeptide(L)'
;MLKQHRELSMFVCRTIENNDEVEIKLSKTYQSFVPTTDSHRKLSFIKKDVRNYITRNVRNVSEQDDAKEFARSRAAYEYFGDVVSFDTTYNTNKYNLVFCSFVGVNHHG
;
A
#
# COMPACT_ATOMS: atom_id res chain seq x y z
N MET A 1 22.66 -8.93 14.35
CA MET A 1 22.29 -10.12 13.54
C MET A 1 21.48 -9.63 12.34
N LEU A 2 22.03 -9.76 11.13
CA LEU A 2 21.34 -9.40 9.89
C LEU A 2 20.20 -10.40 9.66
N LYS A 3 18.95 -9.90 9.51
CA LYS A 3 17.79 -10.74 9.19
C LYS A 3 18.03 -11.40 7.83
N GLN A 4 18.22 -12.71 7.81
CA GLN A 4 18.17 -13.47 6.56
C GLN A 4 16.83 -13.20 5.87
N HIS A 5 16.89 -12.64 4.68
CA HIS A 5 15.72 -12.44 3.83
C HIS A 5 15.33 -13.80 3.27
N ARG A 6 14.38 -14.49 3.92
CA ARG A 6 13.81 -15.73 3.39
C ARG A 6 12.86 -15.35 2.27
N GLU A 7 13.22 -15.66 1.04
CA GLU A 7 12.35 -15.41 -0.12
C GLU A 7 11.25 -16.46 -0.19
N LEU A 8 10.02 -15.99 -0.46
CA LEU A 8 8.88 -16.87 -0.75
C LEU A 8 8.99 -17.34 -2.20
N SER A 9 8.69 -18.62 -2.44
CA SER A 9 8.59 -19.15 -3.81
C SER A 9 7.46 -18.47 -4.57
N MET A 10 7.63 -18.30 -5.89
CA MET A 10 6.60 -17.74 -6.79
C MET A 10 5.23 -18.41 -6.65
N PHE A 11 5.21 -19.72 -6.44
CA PHE A 11 3.97 -20.45 -6.21
C PHE A 11 3.23 -19.96 -4.95
N VAL A 12 3.98 -19.75 -3.86
CA VAL A 12 3.44 -19.27 -2.58
C VAL A 12 2.95 -17.84 -2.72
N CYS A 13 3.71 -16.97 -3.40
CA CYS A 13 3.32 -15.59 -3.68
C CYS A 13 1.97 -15.53 -4.43
N ARG A 14 1.83 -16.30 -5.52
CA ARG A 14 0.62 -16.33 -6.32
C ARG A 14 -0.61 -16.83 -5.55
N THR A 15 -0.42 -17.84 -4.69
CA THR A 15 -1.51 -18.32 -3.82
C THR A 15 -1.88 -17.29 -2.75
N ILE A 16 -0.94 -16.50 -2.24
CA ILE A 16 -1.24 -15.42 -1.30
C ILE A 16 -2.04 -14.32 -2.00
N GLU A 17 -1.62 -13.90 -3.19
CA GLU A 17 -2.30 -12.88 -4.01
C GLU A 17 -3.73 -13.27 -4.31
N ASN A 18 -3.94 -14.47 -4.87
CA ASN A 18 -5.29 -14.96 -5.18
C ASN A 18 -6.20 -15.01 -3.95
N ASN A 19 -5.65 -15.36 -2.78
CA ASN A 19 -6.40 -15.41 -1.52
C ASN A 19 -6.71 -14.00 -0.98
N ASP A 20 -5.84 -13.03 -1.21
CA ASP A 20 -6.04 -11.62 -0.84
C ASP A 20 -7.12 -10.97 -1.70
N GLU A 21 -7.12 -11.25 -3.01
CA GLU A 21 -8.15 -10.79 -3.96
C GLU A 21 -9.57 -11.24 -3.57
N VAL A 22 -9.70 -12.40 -2.92
CA VAL A 22 -10.99 -12.91 -2.40
C VAL A 22 -11.17 -12.70 -0.89
N GLU A 23 -10.36 -11.84 -0.28
CA GLU A 23 -10.39 -11.47 1.15
C GLU A 23 -10.31 -12.67 2.13
N ILE A 24 -9.65 -13.76 1.73
CA ILE A 24 -9.40 -14.89 2.62
C ILE A 24 -8.44 -14.43 3.72
N LYS A 25 -8.93 -14.49 4.95
CA LYS A 25 -8.17 -14.15 6.15
C LYS A 25 -6.80 -14.85 6.16
N LEU A 26 -5.75 -14.06 6.34
CA LEU A 26 -4.34 -14.52 6.38
C LEU A 26 -4.08 -15.74 7.29
N SER A 27 -4.84 -15.89 8.37
CA SER A 27 -4.73 -17.07 9.25
C SER A 27 -5.10 -18.37 8.53
N LYS A 28 -6.12 -18.34 7.67
CA LYS A 28 -6.57 -19.49 6.88
C LYS A 28 -5.59 -19.79 5.74
N THR A 29 -5.08 -18.74 5.08
CA THR A 29 -4.03 -18.87 4.05
C THR A 29 -2.75 -19.48 4.61
N TYR A 30 -2.31 -19.08 5.81
CA TYR A 30 -1.17 -19.74 6.45
C TYR A 30 -1.45 -21.21 6.74
N GLN A 31 -2.63 -21.52 7.29
CA GLN A 31 -3.05 -22.88 7.60
C GLN A 31 -3.12 -23.78 6.37
N SER A 32 -3.47 -23.27 5.18
CA SER A 32 -3.49 -24.07 3.95
C SER A 32 -2.12 -24.55 3.48
N PHE A 33 -1.04 -23.90 3.93
CA PHE A 33 0.33 -24.36 3.65
C PHE A 33 0.86 -25.31 4.73
N VAL A 34 0.23 -25.36 5.91
CA VAL A 34 0.65 -26.26 6.98
C VAL A 34 0.13 -27.67 6.66
N PRO A 35 1.00 -28.69 6.52
CA PRO A 35 0.54 -30.05 6.27
C PRO A 35 -0.30 -30.55 7.46
N THR A 36 -1.52 -31.02 7.17
CA THR A 36 -2.38 -31.64 8.17
C THR A 36 -1.82 -33.01 8.55
N THR A 37 -1.23 -33.07 9.74
CA THR A 37 -0.81 -34.27 10.50
C THR A 37 0.46 -35.00 10.03
N ASP A 38 1.36 -35.17 11.01
CA ASP A 38 2.47 -36.13 11.14
C ASP A 38 3.58 -36.21 10.07
N SER A 39 3.88 -35.10 9.40
CA SER A 39 5.16 -34.98 8.70
C SER A 39 5.89 -33.74 9.18
N HIS A 40 7.05 -33.94 9.82
CA HIS A 40 7.99 -32.90 10.27
C HIS A 40 8.62 -32.09 9.11
N ARG A 41 7.86 -31.77 8.05
CA ARG A 41 8.28 -30.85 7.00
C ARG A 41 8.11 -29.42 7.51
N LYS A 42 9.17 -28.93 8.15
CA LYS A 42 9.33 -27.52 8.52
C LYS A 42 9.20 -26.67 7.25
N LEU A 43 8.17 -25.84 7.19
CA LEU A 43 8.00 -24.85 6.12
C LEU A 43 9.28 -24.03 5.95
N SER A 44 9.66 -23.74 4.70
CA SER A 44 10.82 -22.89 4.40
C SER A 44 10.63 -21.45 4.88
N PHE A 45 9.38 -21.04 5.10
CA PHE A 45 8.98 -19.71 5.52
C PHE A 45 8.11 -19.74 6.78
N ILE A 46 8.13 -18.65 7.54
CA ILE A 46 7.32 -18.46 8.74
C ILE A 46 6.17 -17.49 8.47
N LYS A 47 5.15 -17.48 9.34
CA LYS A 47 4.02 -16.53 9.27
C LYS A 47 4.45 -15.07 9.11
N LYS A 48 5.61 -14.71 9.67
CA LYS A 48 6.19 -13.37 9.57
C LYS A 48 6.64 -13.02 8.14
N ASP A 49 7.08 -14.00 7.36
CA ASP A 49 7.54 -13.80 5.97
C ASP A 49 6.35 -13.44 5.07
N VAL A 50 5.21 -14.13 5.24
CA VAL A 50 3.96 -13.80 4.54
C VAL A 50 3.46 -12.40 4.92
N ARG A 51 3.51 -12.04 6.21
CA ARG A 51 3.13 -10.69 6.65
C ARG A 51 4.04 -9.62 6.02
N ASN A 52 5.35 -9.87 5.95
CA ASN A 52 6.29 -8.94 5.33
C ASN A 52 6.03 -8.80 3.82
N TYR A 53 5.71 -9.91 3.13
CA TYR A 53 5.36 -9.90 1.70
C TYR A 53 4.16 -8.99 1.42
N ILE A 54 3.05 -9.19 2.13
CA ILE A 54 1.84 -8.37 1.97
C ILE A 54 2.13 -6.90 2.30
N THR A 55 2.83 -6.62 3.40
CA THR A 55 3.18 -5.22 3.76
C THR A 55 4.05 -4.56 2.68
N ARG A 56 4.95 -5.30 2.02
CA ARG A 56 5.74 -4.78 0.90
C ARG A 56 4.88 -4.54 -0.33
N ASN A 57 3.99 -5.47 -0.69
CA ASN A 57 3.10 -5.31 -1.83
C ASN A 57 2.14 -4.14 -1.65
N VAL A 58 1.54 -3.96 -0.46
CA VAL A 58 0.68 -2.81 -0.14
C VAL A 58 1.43 -1.49 -0.30
N ARG A 59 2.70 -1.42 0.11
CA ARG A 59 3.54 -0.23 -0.11
C ARG A 59 3.78 0.02 -1.60
N ASN A 60 4.11 -1.03 -2.35
CA ASN A 60 4.34 -0.91 -3.80
C ASN A 60 3.08 -0.43 -4.55
N VAL A 61 1.89 -0.89 -4.13
CA VAL A 61 0.60 -0.42 -4.70
C VAL A 61 0.36 1.05 -4.37
N SER A 62 0.57 1.46 -3.11
CA SER A 62 0.47 2.87 -2.70
C SER A 62 1.41 3.77 -3.49
N GLU A 63 2.67 3.37 -3.65
CA GLU A 63 3.66 4.15 -4.42
C GLU A 63 3.26 4.26 -5.90
N GLN A 64 2.62 3.25 -6.47
CA GLN A 64 2.13 3.28 -7.85
C GLN A 64 0.93 4.22 -8.03
N ASP A 65 -0.01 4.24 -7.08
CA ASP A 65 -1.14 5.15 -7.09
C ASP A 65 -0.71 6.61 -6.88
N ASP A 66 0.21 6.85 -5.96
CA ASP A 66 0.78 8.18 -5.69
C ASP A 66 1.51 8.73 -6.94
N ALA A 67 2.31 7.89 -7.60
CA ALA A 67 3.02 8.28 -8.83
C ALA A 67 2.06 8.59 -9.99
N LYS A 68 0.95 7.84 -10.09
CA LYS A 68 -0.09 8.05 -11.10
C LYS A 68 -0.83 9.36 -10.87
N GLU A 69 -1.19 9.68 -9.63
CA GLU A 69 -1.81 10.97 -9.35
C GLU A 69 -0.86 12.14 -9.55
N PHE A 70 0.41 12.00 -9.17
CA PHE A 70 1.42 13.02 -9.46
C PHE A 70 1.56 13.29 -10.97
N ALA A 71 1.53 12.24 -11.81
CA ALA A 71 1.55 12.40 -13.26
C ALA A 71 0.29 13.12 -13.78
N ARG A 72 -0.89 12.80 -13.25
CA ARG A 72 -2.16 13.47 -13.60
C ARG A 72 -2.14 14.95 -13.22
N SER A 73 -1.71 15.28 -12.01
CA SER A 73 -1.61 16.68 -11.56
C SER A 73 -0.65 17.50 -12.44
N ARG A 74 0.49 16.93 -12.85
CA ARG A 74 1.42 17.60 -13.77
C ARG A 74 0.81 17.86 -15.14
N ALA A 75 0.14 16.87 -15.73
CA ALA A 75 -0.52 17.04 -17.01
C ALA A 75 -1.64 18.10 -16.96
N ALA A 76 -2.42 18.12 -15.87
CA ALA A 76 -3.44 19.14 -15.66
C ALA A 76 -2.83 20.55 -15.52
N TYR A 77 -1.72 20.68 -14.77
CA TYR A 77 -1.01 21.95 -14.65
C TYR A 77 -0.49 22.46 -15.99
N GLU A 78 0.10 21.60 -16.82
CA GLU A 78 0.60 21.98 -18.14
C GLU A 78 -0.52 22.43 -19.10
N TYR A 79 -1.72 21.85 -18.97
CA TYR A 79 -2.88 22.21 -19.79
C TYR A 79 -3.59 23.49 -19.31
N PHE A 80 -3.83 23.61 -18.00
CA PHE A 80 -4.64 24.70 -17.43
C PHE A 80 -3.80 25.89 -16.94
N GLY A 81 -2.52 25.69 -16.62
CA GLY A 81 -1.64 26.72 -16.04
C GLY A 81 -1.92 27.04 -14.56
N ASP A 82 -2.94 26.42 -13.99
CA ASP A 82 -3.49 26.76 -12.68
C ASP A 82 -3.36 25.60 -11.70
N VAL A 83 -3.15 25.90 -10.43
CA VAL A 83 -3.10 24.90 -9.34
C VAL A 83 -3.87 25.40 -8.12
N VAL A 84 -4.65 24.50 -7.51
CA VAL A 84 -5.28 24.72 -6.20
C VAL A 84 -4.62 23.77 -5.22
N SER A 85 -3.97 24.32 -4.19
CA SER A 85 -3.35 23.54 -3.11
C SER A 85 -4.17 23.64 -1.83
N PHE A 86 -4.26 22.52 -1.10
CA PHE A 86 -4.94 22.42 0.18
C PHE A 86 -3.91 22.17 1.28
N ASP A 87 -3.68 23.16 2.14
CA ASP A 87 -2.88 22.96 3.34
C ASP A 87 -3.78 22.40 4.45
N THR A 88 -3.61 21.11 4.77
CA THR A 88 -4.32 20.46 5.88
C THR A 88 -3.55 20.54 7.20
N THR A 89 -2.37 21.19 7.20
CA THR A 89 -1.49 21.30 8.38
C THR A 89 -2.10 22.16 9.48
N TYR A 90 -3.02 23.08 9.13
CA TYR A 90 -3.88 23.73 10.11
C TYR A 90 -5.02 22.80 10.51
N ASN A 91 -4.74 21.98 11.52
CA ASN A 91 -5.75 21.33 12.34
C ASN A 91 -6.88 22.31 12.68
N THR A 92 -8.07 21.73 12.90
CA THR A 92 -9.31 22.44 13.24
C THR A 92 -9.10 23.69 14.08
N ASN A 93 -9.74 24.80 13.72
CA ASN A 93 -9.62 26.07 14.45
C ASN A 93 -10.01 25.92 15.94
N LYS A 94 -9.88 26.98 16.76
CA LYS A 94 -10.29 26.96 18.19
C LYS A 94 -11.75 26.55 18.46
N TYR A 95 -12.56 26.43 17.42
CA TYR A 95 -13.95 26.00 17.43
C TYR A 95 -14.15 24.56 16.90
N ASN A 96 -13.06 23.79 16.73
CA ASN A 96 -13.05 22.45 16.13
C ASN A 96 -13.62 22.39 14.69
N LEU A 97 -13.58 23.50 13.94
CA LEU A 97 -14.02 23.54 12.55
C LEU A 97 -12.83 23.31 11.62
N VAL A 98 -12.98 22.38 10.68
CA VAL A 98 -12.04 22.17 9.58
C VAL A 98 -12.11 23.40 8.67
N PHE A 99 -11.08 24.24 8.70
CA PHE A 99 -10.91 25.34 7.77
C PHE A 99 -9.83 24.96 6.77
N CYS A 100 -10.16 25.02 5.49
CA CYS A 100 -9.19 24.84 4.43
C CYS A 100 -9.07 26.14 3.64
N SER A 101 -7.87 26.72 3.63
CA SER A 101 -7.59 27.89 2.79
C SER A 101 -7.40 27.43 1.34
N PHE A 102 -8.18 28.00 0.42
CA PHE A 102 -7.97 27.82 -1.01
C PHE A 102 -6.99 28.88 -1.49
N VAL A 103 -5.84 28.46 -2.01
CA VAL A 103 -4.91 29.34 -2.72
C VAL A 103 -4.80 28.83 -4.15
N GLY A 104 -5.25 29.66 -5.09
CA GLY A 104 -5.15 29.42 -6.53
C GLY A 104 -4.11 30.34 -7.14
N VAL A 105 -3.28 29.81 -8.03
CA VAL A 105 -2.41 30.62 -8.92
C VAL A 105 -3.01 30.50 -10.32
N ASN A 106 -3.29 31.64 -10.97
CA ASN A 106 -3.84 31.69 -12.33
C ASN A 106 -2.80 32.18 -13.35
N HIS A 107 -2.84 31.68 -14.58
CA HIS A 107 -1.95 32.13 -15.66
C HIS A 107 -2.42 33.41 -16.39
N HIS A 108 -3.41 34.13 -15.85
CA HIS A 108 -3.91 35.35 -16.50
C HIS A 108 -3.05 36.57 -16.12
N GLY A 109 -2.05 36.84 -16.98
CA GLY A 109 -1.33 38.12 -17.02
C GLY A 109 -2.15 39.24 -17.64
#